data_AF-A0A6I5WAB5-F1
#
_entry.id   AF-A0A6I5WAB5-F1
#
_cell.length_a   1.000
_cell.length_b   1.000
_cell.length_c   1.000
_cell.angle_alpha   90.00
_cell.angle_beta   90.00
_cell.angle_gamma   90.00
#
_symmetry.space_group_name_H-M   'P 1'
#
loop_
_entity.id
_entity.type
_entity.pdbx_description
1 polymer ?
#
loop_
_entity_poly.entity_id
_entity_poly.type
_entity_poly.pdbx_seq_one_letter_code
_entity_poly.pdbx_strand_id
1 'polypeptide(L)'
;MSDLDDIAAGDHHRSQALRDALTRLANGPNDVLREMATGVLNGDISLRDAVATDTYAAELTKPFEAFWARYEEMTPEEREQLAAQGTAGPAKAPQ
;
A
#
# COMPACT_ATOMS: atom_id res chain seq x y z
N MET A 1 6.60 -13.56 7.94
CA MET A 1 5.22 -13.31 7.50
C MET A 1 5.00 -11.83 7.74
N SER A 2 4.88 -11.04 6.68
CA SER A 2 4.75 -9.58 6.80
C SER A 2 3.31 -9.23 7.15
N ASP A 3 3.08 -8.19 7.95
CA ASP A 3 1.72 -7.70 8.31
C ASP A 3 0.85 -7.45 7.06
N LEU A 4 1.50 -6.99 5.99
CA LEU A 4 0.90 -6.82 4.67
C LEU A 4 0.35 -8.11 4.05
N ASP A 5 1.00 -9.24 4.30
CA ASP A 5 0.61 -10.56 3.80
C ASP A 5 -0.61 -11.10 4.55
N ASP A 6 -0.71 -10.82 5.86
CA ASP A 6 -1.89 -11.15 6.69
C ASP A 6 -3.13 -10.36 6.24
N ILE A 7 -2.99 -9.05 6.03
CA ILE A 7 -4.07 -8.19 5.51
C ILE A 7 -4.45 -8.59 4.07
N ALA A 8 -3.47 -9.02 3.29
CA ALA A 8 -3.68 -9.56 1.95
C ALA A 8 -4.29 -10.97 1.92
N ALA A 9 -4.55 -11.59 3.08
CA ALA A 9 -4.99 -12.99 3.19
C ALA A 9 -4.05 -14.00 2.50
N GLY A 10 -2.75 -13.74 2.54
CA GLY A 10 -1.70 -14.56 1.93
C GLY A 10 -1.53 -14.36 0.42
N ASP A 11 -2.22 -13.38 -0.17
CA ASP A 11 -2.16 -13.10 -1.59
C ASP A 11 -0.99 -12.15 -1.91
N HIS A 12 0.05 -12.67 -2.55
CA HIS A 12 1.28 -11.93 -2.82
C HIS A 12 1.04 -10.70 -3.71
N HIS A 13 0.04 -10.75 -4.59
CA HIS A 13 -0.31 -9.61 -5.44
C HIS A 13 -0.96 -8.48 -4.64
N ARG A 14 -1.82 -8.83 -3.68
CA ARG A 14 -2.43 -7.85 -2.77
C ARG A 14 -1.39 -7.21 -1.87
N SER A 15 -0.45 -7.98 -1.32
CA SER A 15 0.59 -7.45 -0.44
C SER A 15 1.54 -6.49 -1.18
N GLN A 16 1.86 -6.77 -2.45
CA GLN A 16 2.59 -5.84 -3.32
C GLN A 16 1.79 -4.58 -3.64
N ALA A 17 0.50 -4.71 -3.99
CA ALA A 17 -0.36 -3.56 -4.27
C ALA A 17 -0.51 -2.63 -3.06
N LEU A 18 -0.64 -3.20 -1.85
CA LEU A 18 -0.64 -2.42 -0.60
C LEU A 18 0.69 -1.69 -0.38
N ARG A 19 1.81 -2.36 -0.65
CA ARG A 19 3.14 -1.75 -0.54
C ARG A 19 3.31 -0.56 -1.47
N ASP A 20 2.78 -0.63 -2.69
CA ASP A 20 2.76 0.48 -3.64
C ASP A 20 1.88 1.64 -3.13
N ALA A 21 0.68 1.34 -2.63
CA ALA A 21 -0.21 2.34 -2.04
C ALA A 21 0.47 3.09 -0.88
N LEU A 22 1.15 2.35 0.02
CA LEU A 22 1.94 2.94 1.10
C LEU A 22 3.11 3.77 0.58
N THR A 23 3.79 3.31 -0.46
CA THR A 23 4.90 4.08 -1.07
C THR A 23 4.39 5.40 -1.64
N ARG A 24 3.19 5.44 -2.24
CA ARG A 24 2.56 6.69 -2.69
C ARG A 24 2.18 7.60 -1.53
N LEU A 25 1.69 7.04 -0.42
CA LEU A 25 1.40 7.81 0.80
C LEU A 25 2.68 8.40 1.41
N ALA A 26 3.78 7.64 1.43
CA ALA A 26 5.10 8.11 1.86
C ALA A 26 5.62 9.28 1.01
N ASN A 27 5.36 9.27 -0.29
CA ASN A 27 5.72 10.36 -1.20
C ASN A 27 4.63 11.45 -1.30
N GLY A 28 3.53 11.31 -0.57
CA GLY A 28 2.40 12.23 -0.60
C GLY A 28 2.66 13.53 0.17
N PRO A 29 1.77 14.53 0.04
CA PRO A 29 1.90 15.83 0.71
C PRO A 29 1.48 15.83 2.18
N ASN A 30 0.95 14.72 2.70
CA ASN A 30 0.46 14.60 4.07
C ASN A 30 1.56 13.99 4.96
N ASP A 31 2.18 14.81 5.82
CA ASP A 31 3.29 14.38 6.67
C ASP A 31 2.89 13.27 7.65
N VAL A 32 1.66 13.29 8.17
CA VAL A 32 1.13 12.26 9.08
C VAL A 32 1.04 10.91 8.38
N LEU A 33 0.52 10.89 7.14
CA LEU A 33 0.46 9.67 6.33
C LEU A 33 1.84 9.23 5.85
N ARG A 34 2.77 10.18 5.63
CA ARG A 34 4.14 9.87 5.24
C ARG A 34 4.89 9.14 6.34
N GLU A 35 4.84 9.66 7.57
CA GLU A 35 5.50 9.04 8.72
C GLU A 35 4.98 7.61 8.95
N MET A 36 3.66 7.45 8.92
CA MET A 36 3.01 6.15 9.05
C MET A 36 3.42 5.20 7.92
N ALA A 37 3.33 5.63 6.66
CA ALA A 37 3.66 4.77 5.53
C ALA A 37 5.14 4.38 5.53
N THR A 38 6.03 5.29 5.92
CA THR A 38 7.47 5.01 6.06
C THR A 38 7.72 4.00 7.17
N GLY A 39 7.04 4.14 8.31
CA GLY A 39 7.13 3.20 9.42
C GLY A 39 6.63 1.79 9.05
N VAL A 40 5.54 1.69 8.28
CA VAL A 40 5.03 0.40 7.78
C VAL A 40 5.97 -0.21 6.75
N LEU A 41 6.54 0.58 5.85
CA LEU A 41 7.47 0.11 4.82
C LEU A 41 8.81 -0.37 5.38
N ASN A 42 9.29 0.29 6.45
CA ASN A 42 10.49 -0.12 7.18
C ASN A 42 10.24 -1.30 8.15
N GLY A 43 8.98 -1.58 8.48
CA GLY A 43 8.60 -2.59 9.45
C GLY A 43 8.75 -2.13 10.91
N ASP A 44 8.87 -0.83 11.16
CA ASP A 44 8.85 -0.22 12.49
C ASP A 44 7.46 -0.31 13.12
N ILE A 45 6.40 -0.21 12.31
CA ILE A 45 5.00 -0.37 12.74
C ILE A 45 4.24 -1.28 11.79
N SER A 46 3.24 -1.99 12.30
CA SER A 46 2.32 -2.77 11.47
C SER A 46 1.31 -1.85 10.80
N LEU A 47 0.88 -2.19 9.57
CA LEU A 47 -0.21 -1.45 8.92
C LEU A 47 -1.47 -1.52 9.77
N ARG A 48 -1.75 -2.68 10.34
CA ARG A 48 -2.90 -2.89 11.24
C ARG A 48 -2.86 -1.99 12.48
N ASP A 49 -1.66 -1.76 13.03
CA ASP A 49 -1.44 -0.89 14.19
C ASP A 49 -1.62 0.60 13.81
N ALA A 50 -1.15 0.97 12.61
CA ALA A 50 -1.41 2.28 12.05
C ALA A 50 -2.91 2.56 11.86
N VAL A 51 -3.70 1.62 11.31
CA VAL A 51 -5.16 1.82 11.17
C VAL A 51 -5.89 1.76 12.50
N ALA A 52 -5.36 1.05 13.50
CA ALA A 52 -5.91 1.01 14.85
C ALA A 52 -5.67 2.32 15.63
N THR A 53 -4.72 3.14 15.17
CA THR A 53 -4.42 4.43 15.77
C THR A 53 -5.32 5.50 15.16
N ASP A 54 -6.22 6.06 15.97
CA ASP A 54 -7.21 7.09 15.59
C ASP A 54 -6.59 8.27 14.81
N THR A 55 -5.37 8.66 15.19
CA THR A 55 -4.57 9.72 14.55
C THR A 55 -4.31 9.48 13.06
N TYR A 56 -4.04 8.23 12.67
CA TYR A 56 -3.80 7.87 11.27
C TYR A 56 -5.09 7.43 10.60
N ALA A 57 -6.00 6.77 11.34
CA ALA A 57 -7.26 6.26 10.82
C ALA A 57 -8.07 7.35 10.12
N ALA A 58 -8.25 8.53 10.72
CA ALA A 58 -9.04 9.60 10.14
C ALA A 58 -8.53 10.05 8.74
N GLU A 59 -7.22 10.12 8.57
CA GLU A 59 -6.57 10.56 7.34
C GLU A 59 -6.40 9.41 6.32
N LEU A 60 -6.31 8.17 6.80
CA LEU A 60 -6.11 6.98 5.98
C LEU A 60 -7.42 6.40 5.46
N THR A 61 -8.54 6.57 6.17
CA THR A 61 -9.82 5.92 5.83
C THR A 61 -10.26 6.27 4.41
N LYS A 62 -10.28 7.56 4.04
CA LYS A 62 -10.68 8.00 2.69
C LYS A 62 -9.81 7.43 1.56
N PRO A 63 -8.48 7.61 1.55
CA PRO A 63 -7.63 7.06 0.48
C PRO A 63 -7.62 5.53 0.49
N PHE A 64 -7.78 4.89 1.65
CA PHE A 64 -7.83 3.44 1.79
C PHE A 64 -9.13 2.85 1.24
N GLU A 65 -10.29 3.44 1.53
CA GLU A 65 -11.57 3.06 0.93
C GLU A 65 -11.55 3.25 -0.60
N ALA A 66 -11.03 4.37 -1.08
CA ALA A 66 -10.90 4.63 -2.51
C ALA A 66 -9.97 3.61 -3.21
N PHE A 67 -8.89 3.21 -2.54
CA PHE A 67 -8.02 2.15 -3.03
C PHE A 67 -8.74 0.80 -3.07
N TRP A 68 -9.44 0.40 -2.01
CA TRP A 68 -10.16 -0.88 -1.97
C TRP A 68 -11.28 -0.94 -2.99
N ALA A 69 -12.08 0.11 -3.15
CA ALA A 69 -13.10 0.18 -4.18
C ALA A 69 -12.50 -0.06 -5.57
N ARG A 70 -11.40 0.64 -5.89
CA ARG A 70 -10.71 0.46 -7.16
C ARG A 70 -10.07 -0.91 -7.31
N TYR A 71 -9.53 -1.47 -6.24
CA TYR A 71 -8.93 -2.80 -6.23
C TYR A 71 -10.01 -3.89 -6.42
N GLU A 72 -11.18 -3.74 -5.81
CA GLU A 72 -12.33 -4.64 -5.98
C GLU A 72 -12.87 -4.61 -7.40
N GLU A 73 -12.91 -3.44 -8.04
CA GLU A 73 -13.30 -3.27 -9.44
C GLU A 73 -12.27 -3.83 -10.43
N MET A 74 -10.99 -3.93 -10.05
CA MET A 74 -9.93 -4.46 -10.93
C MET A 74 -10.09 -5.96 -11.17
N THR A 75 -9.90 -6.35 -12.42
CA THR A 75 -9.79 -7.75 -12.81
C THR A 75 -8.55 -8.40 -12.18
N PRO A 76 -8.54 -9.74 -11.99
CA PRO A 76 -7.34 -10.43 -11.50
C PRO A 76 -6.09 -10.08 -12.32
N GLU A 77 -6.19 -9.97 -13.65
CA GLU A 77 -5.08 -9.55 -14.51
C GLU A 77 -4.61 -8.12 -14.24
N GLU A 78 -5.53 -7.17 -14.00
CA GLU A 78 -5.16 -5.80 -13.63
C GLU A 78 -4.51 -5.73 -12.25
N ARG A 79 -4.96 -6.56 -11.30
CA ARG A 79 -4.32 -6.69 -9.98
C ARG A 79 -2.92 -7.27 -10.11
N GLU A 80 -2.73 -8.24 -11.01
CA GLU A 80 -1.40 -8.80 -11.31
C GLU A 80 -0.48 -7.75 -11.92
N GLN A 81 -0.97 -6.93 -12.85
CA GLN A 81 -0.20 -5.82 -13.43
C GLN A 81 0.10 -4.73 -12.41
N LEU A 82 -0.82 -4.42 -11.50
CA LEU A 82 -0.61 -3.44 -10.44
C LEU A 82 0.49 -3.91 -9.47
N ALA A 83 0.48 -5.20 -9.12
CA ALA A 83 1.51 -5.82 -8.29
C ALA A 83 2.87 -5.88 -8.99
N ALA A 84 2.89 -6.23 -10.29
CA ALA A 84 4.12 -6.32 -11.07
C ALA A 84 4.83 -4.97 -11.22
N GLN A 85 4.08 -3.87 -11.34
CA GLN A 85 4.62 -2.51 -11.44
C GLN A 85 5.32 -2.03 -10.15
N GLY A 86 4.96 -2.59 -8.99
CA GLY A 86 5.55 -2.25 -7.68
C GLY A 86 6.99 -2.71 -7.46
N THR A 87 7.58 -3.49 -8.38
CA THR A 87 8.99 -3.93 -8.30
C THR A 87 9.94 -3.03 -9.09
N ALA A 88 9.43 -2.00 -9.79
CA ALA A 88 10.22 -1.16 -10.69
C ALA A 88 10.26 0.32 -10.26
N GLY A 89 11.08 0.64 -9.26
CA GLY A 89 11.82 1.91 -9.27
C GLY A 89 12.94 1.83 -10.32
N PRO A 90 13.22 2.90 -11.07
CA PRO A 90 13.23 2.90 -12.54
C PRO A 90 14.27 1.95 -13.16
N ALA A 91 13.81 0.88 -13.80
CA ALA A 91 14.63 0.15 -14.76
C ALA A 91 14.36 0.70 -16.17
N LYS A 92 14.99 1.86 -16.44
CA LYS A 92 15.56 2.28 -17.73
C LYS A 92 14.82 1.86 -19.02
N ALA A 93 14.26 2.84 -19.75
CA ALA A 93 14.02 2.72 -21.19
C ALA A 93 15.33 2.34 -21.91
N PRO A 94 15.34 1.27 -22.73
CA PRO A 94 15.42 1.42 -24.19
C PRO A 94 14.71 0.25 -24.94
N GLN A 95 14.19 0.32 -26.17
CA GLN A 95 14.10 1.29 -27.26
C GLN A 95 12.71 1.18 -27.90
#